data_AF-K9PD93-F1
#
_entry.id   AF-K9PD93-F1
#
_cell.length_a   1.000
_cell.length_b   1.000
_cell.length_c   1.000
_cell.angle_alpha   90.00
_cell.angle_beta   90.00
_cell.angle_gamma   90.00
#
_symmetry.space_group_name_H-M   'P 1'
#
loop_
_entity.id
_entity.type
_entity.pdbx_description
1 polymer ?
#
loop_
_entity_poly.entity_id
_entity_poly.type
_entity_poly.pdbx_seq_one_letter_code
_entity_poly.pdbx_strand_id
1 'polypeptide(L)'
;MKSRISVSVASSLILSASVYGLSLQFNKYALAQSQPQNHIAEIIQVQGGRVELKRENSPNYSLTQRGEKLHLGDLLRVAKGVKVVIQCNLNKTNWIIPDDGLPWGVANTCSPPDKKQSSTAMGNL
;
A
#
# COMPACT_ATOMS: atom_id res chain seq x y z
N MET A 1 53.21 50.87 44.68
CA MET A 1 52.47 52.11 45.01
C MET A 1 51.00 51.90 44.76
N LYS A 2 50.18 52.16 45.80
CA LYS A 2 48.79 52.66 45.81
C LYS A 2 47.77 52.13 44.79
N SER A 3 46.89 51.29 45.34
CA SER A 3 45.45 51.16 45.12
C SER A 3 44.75 52.38 44.49
N ARG A 4 43.84 52.12 43.55
CA ARG A 4 42.60 52.90 43.39
C ARG A 4 41.42 51.95 43.20
N ILE A 5 40.56 51.97 44.20
CA ILE A 5 39.21 51.41 44.24
C ILE A 5 38.31 52.35 43.43
N SER A 6 37.39 51.80 42.63
CA SER A 6 36.16 52.52 42.28
C SER A 6 35.01 51.52 42.27
N VAL A 7 34.16 51.65 43.28
CA VAL A 7 32.89 50.96 43.46
C VAL A 7 31.84 51.70 42.62
N SER A 8 31.01 50.98 41.88
CA SER A 8 29.65 51.47 41.58
C SER A 8 28.65 50.36 41.84
N VAL A 9 27.76 50.65 42.79
CA VAL A 9 26.64 49.84 43.27
C VAL A 9 25.45 50.08 42.35
N ALA A 10 24.71 49.01 42.05
CA ALA A 10 23.24 48.90 42.21
C ALA A 10 22.60 48.06 41.09
N SER A 11 22.23 46.84 41.49
CA SER A 11 20.91 46.24 41.36
C SER A 11 20.06 46.57 40.12
N SER A 12 19.73 45.53 39.35
CA SER A 12 18.35 45.27 38.93
C SER A 12 18.14 43.83 38.47
N LEU A 13 17.36 43.12 39.29
CA LEU A 13 16.27 42.20 38.94
C LEU A 13 16.55 40.98 38.07
N ILE A 14 16.46 39.83 38.76
CA ILE A 14 16.12 38.51 38.22
C ILE A 14 14.83 38.63 37.40
N LEU A 15 14.85 38.22 36.13
CA LEU A 15 13.66 37.64 35.49
C LEU A 15 13.96 36.21 35.09
N SER A 16 13.23 35.33 35.74
CA SER A 16 13.14 33.89 35.61
C SER A 16 12.54 33.44 34.28
N ALA A 17 12.91 32.21 33.91
CA ALA A 17 12.16 31.26 33.09
C ALA A 17 11.98 31.60 31.60
N SER A 18 12.68 30.87 30.73
CA SER A 18 12.15 29.57 30.31
C SER A 18 13.07 28.89 29.31
N VAL A 19 13.48 27.66 29.66
CA VAL A 19 14.12 26.73 28.72
C VAL A 19 12.98 26.04 27.96
N TYR A 20 12.46 26.70 26.93
CA TYR A 20 11.76 26.02 25.84
C TYR A 20 12.78 25.95 24.71
N GLY A 21 13.53 24.86 24.60
CA GLY A 21 12.97 23.68 23.97
C GLY A 21 13.15 23.83 22.47
N LEU A 22 14.37 23.57 22.00
CA LEU A 22 14.64 23.23 20.62
C LEU A 22 13.81 21.99 20.29
N SER A 23 12.70 22.15 19.58
CA SER A 23 12.04 21.05 18.90
C SER A 23 11.51 21.52 17.55
N LEU A 24 12.32 21.24 16.53
CA LEU A 24 11.97 20.80 15.19
C LEU A 24 10.57 21.22 14.70
N GLN A 25 10.54 22.08 13.69
CA GLN A 25 9.41 22.18 12.77
C GLN A 25 9.19 20.80 12.12
N PHE A 26 8.36 19.97 12.77
CA PHE A 26 7.88 18.73 12.19
C PHE A 26 6.95 19.07 11.03
N ASN A 27 7.38 18.60 9.85
CA ASN A 27 6.66 18.54 8.59
C ASN A 27 5.13 18.50 8.75
N LYS A 28 4.43 19.50 8.20
CA LYS A 28 2.98 19.46 7.96
C LYS A 28 2.61 18.56 6.76
N TYR A 29 3.21 17.37 6.68
CA TYR A 29 2.92 16.34 5.68
C TYR A 29 2.73 14.97 6.34
N ALA A 30 1.94 14.91 7.39
CA ALA A 30 1.32 13.68 7.87
C ALA A 30 0.02 14.17 8.54
N LEU A 31 -1.16 13.95 7.99
CA LEU A 31 -1.77 12.64 7.84
C LEU A 31 -2.68 12.68 6.62
N ALA A 32 -2.29 12.01 5.52
CA ALA A 32 -3.30 11.41 4.68
C ALA A 32 -3.94 10.32 5.55
N GLN A 33 -5.09 10.63 6.14
CA GLN A 33 -5.90 9.65 6.83
C GLN A 33 -6.17 8.53 5.83
N SER A 34 -5.63 7.33 6.07
CA SER A 34 -5.99 6.17 5.26
C SER A 34 -7.49 5.98 5.46
N GLN A 35 -8.29 6.37 4.46
CA GLN A 35 -9.64 5.87 4.36
C GLN A 35 -9.56 4.34 4.49
N PRO A 36 -10.49 3.68 5.19
CA PRO A 36 -10.55 2.23 5.17
C PRO A 36 -10.70 1.84 3.70
N GLN A 37 -9.61 1.40 3.08
CA GLN A 37 -9.67 0.93 1.73
C GLN A 37 -10.50 -0.35 1.80
N ASN A 38 -11.77 -0.23 1.41
CA ASN A 38 -12.64 -1.36 1.27
C ASN A 38 -12.04 -2.25 0.19
N HIS A 39 -11.31 -3.28 0.62
CA HIS A 39 -10.80 -4.32 -0.27
C HIS A 39 -11.94 -4.81 -1.16
N ILE A 40 -11.66 -4.85 -2.46
CA ILE A 40 -12.63 -5.18 -3.51
C ILE A 40 -12.59 -6.67 -3.87
N ALA A 41 -11.52 -7.37 -3.49
CA ALA A 41 -11.38 -8.80 -3.65
C ALA A 41 -10.48 -9.42 -2.57
N GLU A 42 -10.50 -10.74 -2.49
CA GLU A 42 -9.63 -11.55 -1.62
C GLU A 42 -9.07 -12.74 -2.39
N ILE A 43 -7.80 -13.08 -2.17
CA ILE A 43 -7.21 -14.31 -2.71
C ILE A 43 -7.76 -15.52 -1.95
N ILE A 44 -8.63 -16.30 -2.58
CA ILE A 44 -9.25 -17.47 -1.94
C ILE A 44 -8.46 -18.76 -2.19
N GLN A 45 -7.58 -18.79 -3.20
CA GLN A 45 -6.80 -19.98 -3.55
C GLN A 45 -5.48 -19.60 -4.21
N VAL A 46 -4.40 -20.27 -3.79
CA VAL A 46 -3.09 -20.30 -4.44
C VAL A 46 -2.63 -21.75 -4.48
N GLN A 47 -2.30 -22.27 -5.65
CA GLN A 47 -1.84 -23.65 -5.83
C GLN A 47 -0.65 -23.71 -6.79
N GLY A 48 0.36 -24.50 -6.43
CA GLY A 48 1.48 -24.83 -7.33
C GLY A 48 2.63 -23.82 -7.34
N GLY A 49 2.59 -22.73 -6.56
CA GLY A 49 3.74 -21.83 -6.47
C GLY A 49 3.47 -20.44 -5.91
N ARG A 50 4.26 -19.48 -6.40
CA ARG A 50 4.36 -18.10 -5.89
C ARG A 50 3.45 -17.14 -6.66
N VAL A 51 2.91 -16.18 -5.94
CA VAL A 51 2.12 -15.07 -6.47
C VAL A 51 2.74 -13.78 -5.95
N GLU A 52 2.88 -12.80 -6.84
CA GLU A 52 3.43 -11.51 -6.50
C GLU A 52 2.34 -10.44 -6.60
N LEU A 53 2.35 -9.51 -5.65
CA LEU A 53 1.43 -8.40 -5.55
C LEU A 53 2.21 -7.10 -5.59
N LYS A 54 1.81 -6.18 -6.46
CA LYS A 54 2.22 -4.78 -6.41
C LYS A 54 1.01 -3.93 -6.04
N ARG A 55 1.10 -3.21 -4.94
CA ARG A 55 0.08 -2.22 -4.55
C ARG A 55 0.13 -1.01 -5.47
N GLU A 56 -1.02 -0.35 -5.68
CA GLU A 56 -1.12 0.86 -6.54
C GLU A 56 -0.03 1.90 -6.22
N ASN A 57 0.22 2.16 -4.93
CA ASN A 57 1.19 3.14 -4.45
C ASN A 57 2.57 2.54 -4.11
N SER A 58 2.83 1.28 -4.47
CA SER A 58 4.11 0.62 -4.25
C SER A 58 4.89 0.50 -5.57
N PRO A 59 6.19 0.85 -5.59
CA PRO A 59 7.01 0.62 -6.77
C PRO A 59 7.34 -0.86 -6.96
N ASN A 60 7.30 -1.66 -5.91
CA ASN A 60 7.82 -3.03 -5.89
C ASN A 60 6.72 -4.08 -5.72
N TYR A 61 7.00 -5.25 -6.31
CA TYR A 61 6.25 -6.48 -6.06
C TYR A 61 6.71 -7.13 -4.75
N SER A 62 5.77 -7.68 -4.00
CA SER A 62 6.03 -8.53 -2.83
C SER A 62 5.31 -9.87 -2.99
N LEU A 63 5.77 -10.90 -2.28
CA LEU A 63 5.03 -12.16 -2.23
C LEU A 63 3.70 -11.97 -1.52
N THR A 64 2.69 -12.71 -1.97
CA THR A 64 1.38 -12.78 -1.35
C THR A 64 0.88 -14.22 -1.27
N GLN A 65 -0.21 -14.42 -0.54
CA GLN A 65 -0.76 -15.73 -0.21
C GLN A 65 -2.29 -15.69 -0.13
N ARG A 66 -2.91 -16.85 0.10
CA ARG A 66 -4.34 -16.95 0.40
C ARG A 66 -4.72 -16.06 1.59
N GLY A 67 -5.87 -15.41 1.50
CA GLY A 67 -6.40 -14.47 2.49
C GLY A 67 -5.97 -13.03 2.26
N GLU A 68 -5.10 -12.77 1.28
CA GLU A 68 -4.70 -11.40 0.94
C GLU A 68 -5.89 -10.59 0.45
N LYS A 69 -6.06 -9.42 1.05
CA LYS A 69 -7.07 -8.43 0.67
C LYS A 69 -6.52 -7.54 -0.43
N LEU A 70 -7.26 -7.47 -1.52
CA LEU A 70 -6.89 -6.74 -2.74
C LEU A 70 -7.70 -5.46 -2.85
N HIS A 71 -7.03 -4.39 -3.25
CA HIS A 71 -7.61 -3.06 -3.43
C HIS A 71 -7.66 -2.69 -4.91
N LEU A 72 -8.42 -1.65 -5.21
CA LEU A 72 -8.43 -1.07 -6.55
C LEU A 72 -7.01 -0.63 -6.93
N GLY A 73 -6.57 -0.97 -8.14
CA GLY A 73 -5.24 -0.60 -8.65
C GLY A 73 -4.12 -1.57 -8.26
N ASP A 74 -4.40 -2.58 -7.44
CA ASP A 74 -3.46 -3.66 -7.19
C ASP A 74 -3.19 -4.47 -8.46
N LEU A 75 -1.95 -4.96 -8.58
CA LEU A 75 -1.50 -5.77 -9.71
C LEU A 75 -0.99 -7.11 -9.20
N LEU A 76 -1.58 -8.20 -9.70
CA LEU A 76 -1.13 -9.55 -9.42
C LEU A 76 -0.28 -10.09 -10.58
N ARG A 77 0.82 -10.76 -10.25
CA ARG A 77 1.61 -11.54 -11.20
C ARG A 77 1.66 -12.98 -10.73
N VAL A 78 1.30 -13.89 -11.61
CA VAL A 78 1.22 -15.32 -11.34
C VAL A 78 2.27 -16.04 -12.18
N ALA A 79 3.11 -16.84 -11.52
CA ALA A 79 4.09 -17.64 -12.23
C ALA A 79 3.43 -18.75 -13.06
N LYS A 80 4.03 -19.12 -14.19
CA LYS A 80 3.52 -20.18 -15.06
C LYS A 80 3.32 -21.50 -14.32
N GLY A 81 2.16 -22.12 -14.50
CA GLY A 81 1.75 -23.36 -13.83
C GLY A 81 1.14 -23.14 -12.43
N VAL A 82 1.04 -21.90 -11.95
CA VAL A 82 0.40 -21.57 -10.66
C VAL A 82 -1.06 -21.21 -10.89
N LYS A 83 -1.96 -21.79 -10.10
CA LYS A 83 -3.38 -21.45 -10.12
C LYS A 83 -3.71 -20.50 -8.99
N VAL A 84 -4.23 -19.33 -9.33
CA VAL A 84 -4.70 -18.32 -8.38
C VAL A 84 -6.16 -18.01 -8.63
N VAL A 85 -6.96 -18.04 -7.58
CA VAL A 85 -8.37 -17.65 -7.64
C VAL A 85 -8.60 -16.54 -6.63
N ILE A 86 -9.18 -15.44 -7.09
CA ILE A 86 -9.65 -14.35 -6.24
C ILE A 86 -11.18 -14.35 -6.21
N GLN A 87 -11.75 -13.99 -5.07
CA GLN A 87 -13.19 -13.75 -4.93
C GLN A 87 -13.44 -12.26 -4.81
N CYS A 88 -14.44 -11.80 -5.55
CA CYS A 88 -14.79 -10.40 -5.62
C CYS A 88 -15.89 -10.05 -4.64
N ASN A 89 -15.70 -8.96 -3.91
CA ASN A 89 -16.60 -8.64 -2.81
C ASN A 89 -17.97 -8.13 -3.27
N LEU A 90 -18.01 -7.40 -4.40
CA LEU A 90 -19.23 -6.78 -4.92
C LEU A 90 -20.28 -7.78 -5.43
N ASN A 91 -19.84 -8.81 -6.17
CA ASN A 91 -20.71 -9.75 -6.87
C ASN A 91 -20.46 -11.21 -6.46
N LYS A 92 -19.50 -11.47 -5.56
CA LYS A 92 -19.07 -12.81 -5.12
C LYS A 92 -18.60 -13.71 -6.25
N THR A 93 -18.26 -13.15 -7.42
CA THR A 93 -17.71 -13.94 -8.52
C THR A 93 -16.27 -14.34 -8.24
N ASN A 94 -15.92 -15.54 -8.68
CA ASN A 94 -14.55 -16.03 -8.61
C ASN A 94 -13.85 -15.76 -9.95
N TRP A 95 -12.66 -15.17 -9.90
CA TRP A 95 -11.82 -14.93 -11.06
C TRP A 95 -10.51 -15.72 -10.92
N ILE A 96 -10.22 -16.53 -11.94
CA ILE A 96 -8.94 -17.21 -12.09
C ILE A 96 -7.97 -16.25 -12.79
N ILE A 97 -6.91 -15.85 -12.10
CA ILE A 97 -5.86 -15.00 -12.68
C ILE A 97 -5.03 -15.85 -13.65
N PRO A 98 -4.82 -15.39 -14.91
CA PRO A 98 -3.96 -16.09 -15.85
C PRO A 98 -2.51 -16.22 -15.35
N ASP A 99 -1.87 -17.34 -15.65
CA ASP A 99 -0.51 -17.69 -15.25
C ASP A 99 0.52 -17.38 -16.34
N ASP A 100 0.25 -16.36 -17.14
CA ASP A 100 1.10 -15.91 -18.25
C ASP A 100 2.32 -15.09 -17.80
N GLY A 101 2.48 -14.85 -16.49
CA GLY A 101 3.53 -14.03 -15.92
C GLY A 101 3.34 -12.52 -16.13
N LEU A 102 2.23 -12.10 -16.74
CA LEU A 102 1.91 -10.69 -16.93
C LEU A 102 1.21 -10.11 -15.70
N PRO A 103 1.35 -8.80 -15.43
CA PRO A 103 0.58 -8.14 -14.38
C PRO A 103 -0.91 -8.01 -14.74
N TRP A 104 -1.79 -8.54 -13.89
CA TRP A 104 -3.24 -8.42 -14.01
C TRP A 104 -3.78 -7.46 -12.95
N GLY A 105 -4.47 -6.42 -13.41
CA GLY A 105 -5.02 -5.37 -12.55
C GLY A 105 -6.35 -5.77 -11.90
N VAL A 106 -6.48 -5.48 -10.61
CA VAL A 106 -7.74 -5.59 -9.89
C VAL A 106 -8.51 -4.27 -10.07
N ALA A 107 -9.58 -4.32 -10.87
CA ALA A 107 -10.41 -3.18 -11.20
C ALA A 107 -11.77 -3.23 -10.48
N ASN A 108 -12.47 -2.09 -10.47
CA ASN A 108 -13.85 -2.04 -10.03
C ASN A 108 -14.70 -3.04 -10.84
N THR A 109 -15.68 -3.69 -10.21
CA THR A 109 -16.48 -4.81 -10.72
C THR A 109 -15.79 -6.17 -10.88
N CYS A 110 -14.48 -6.27 -10.62
CA CYS A 110 -13.72 -7.50 -10.82
C CYS A 110 -13.97 -8.13 -12.20
N SER A 111 -13.46 -7.48 -13.23
CA SER A 111 -13.67 -7.87 -14.63
C SER A 111 -12.66 -8.96 -15.05
N PRO A 112 -12.97 -10.27 -14.95
CA PRO A 112 -12.15 -11.26 -15.61
C PRO A 112 -12.09 -10.94 -17.12
N PRO A 113 -10.97 -11.23 -17.81
CA PRO A 113 -10.97 -11.16 -19.26
C PRO A 113 -12.08 -12.08 -19.77
N ASP A 114 -12.88 -11.58 -20.71
CA ASP A 114 -13.94 -12.37 -21.35
C ASP A 114 -13.32 -13.69 -21.81
N LYS A 115 -13.85 -14.80 -21.30
CA LYS A 115 -13.52 -16.11 -21.85
C LYS A 115 -13.97 -16.05 -23.29
N LYS A 116 -13.06 -15.79 -24.23
CA LYS A 116 -13.31 -16.05 -25.64
C LYS A 116 -13.73 -17.51 -25.68
N GLN A 117 -15.04 -17.75 -25.79
CA GLN A 117 -15.58 -19.05 -26.06
C GLN A 117 -14.88 -19.49 -27.33
N SER A 118 -13.94 -20.43 -27.19
CA SER A 118 -13.53 -21.28 -28.29
C SER A 118 -14.80 -22.01 -28.70
N SER A 119 -15.60 -21.37 -29.56
CA SER A 119 -16.60 -22.05 -30.34
C SER A 119 -15.82 -22.98 -31.24
N THR A 120 -15.66 -24.21 -30.77
CA THR A 120 -15.32 -25.34 -31.62
C THR A 120 -16.34 -25.34 -32.73
N ALA A 121 -15.93 -24.89 -33.91
CA ALA A 121 -16.64 -25.15 -35.13
C ALA A 121 -16.61 -26.67 -35.34
N MET A 122 -17.61 -27.37 -34.81
CA MET A 122 -17.99 -28.68 -35.29
C MET A 122 -18.63 -28.47 -36.68
N GLY A 123 -17.77 -28.39 -37.69
CA GLY A 123 -18.16 -28.59 -39.07
C GLY A 123 -18.44 -30.07 -39.26
N ASN A 124 -19.72 -30.44 -39.22
CA ASN A 124 -20.21 -31.65 -39.87
C ASN A 124 -20.42 -31.31 -41.34
N LEU A 125 -19.68 -31.96 -42.23
CA LEU A 125 -20.08 -32.36 -43.58
C LEU A 125 -19.19 -33.51 -44.03
#